data_AF-A0A2N2NE07-F1
#
_entry.id   AF-A0A2N2NE07-F1
#
_cell.length_a   1.000
_cell.length_b   1.000
_cell.length_c   1.000
_cell.angle_alpha   90.00
_cell.angle_beta   90.00
_cell.angle_gamma   90.00
#
_symmetry.space_group_name_H-M   'P 1'
#
loop_
_entity.id
_entity.type
_entity.pdbx_description
1 polymer ?
#
loop_
_entity_poly.entity_id
_entity_poly.type
_entity_poly.pdbx_seq_one_letter_code
_entity_poly.pdbx_strand_id
1 'polypeptide(L)'
;MQVPEKPDSLINHLVINIQRDPHHHIPAQKRQEIYEAFGPRTDRQATSARGWLAVITARYVLSIFEQALPEETNPRKLIEMAEATSRGNLRVENAIREAAEGHEIAGRLWGREETEVTWNAYLAGTAAHRALAEAAGVDPFMKISWIRASDSPAQGGQPIPFDQLPDEKLAERLGDAASAAAVAYAYDADQLKCDPQKILEFWRWWLMEAIPAAWNCTEANND
;
A
#
# COMPACT_ATOMS: atom_id res chain seq x y z
N MET A 1 1.27 25.10 -2.88
CA MET A 1 -0.10 25.54 -3.28
C MET A 1 -1.10 24.75 -2.44
N GLN A 2 -2.37 25.14 -2.29
CA GLN A 2 -3.33 24.33 -1.50
C GLN A 2 -3.60 23.00 -2.22
N VAL A 3 -3.64 21.89 -1.46
CA VAL A 3 -4.24 20.63 -1.90
C VAL A 3 -5.60 20.96 -2.54
N PRO A 4 -5.97 20.42 -3.71
CA PRO A 4 -7.26 20.74 -4.30
C PRO A 4 -8.38 20.56 -3.26
N GLU A 5 -9.41 21.41 -3.25
CA GLU A 5 -10.47 21.39 -2.22
C GLU A 5 -11.20 20.03 -2.09
N LYS A 6 -11.06 19.15 -3.11
CA LYS A 6 -11.68 17.83 -3.16
C LYS A 6 -11.11 16.83 -2.12
N PRO A 7 -9.79 16.60 -2.03
CA PRO A 7 -9.19 15.73 -1.01
C PRO A 7 -9.61 16.04 0.43
N ASP A 8 -9.65 17.31 0.86
CA ASP A 8 -9.86 17.63 2.29
C ASP A 8 -11.25 17.24 2.79
N SER A 9 -12.29 17.46 1.98
CA SER A 9 -13.66 17.05 2.31
C SER A 9 -13.81 15.52 2.38
N LEU A 10 -13.15 14.81 1.45
CA LEU A 10 -13.12 13.35 1.40
C LEU A 10 -12.35 12.77 2.59
N ILE A 11 -11.16 13.31 2.89
CA ILE A 11 -10.30 12.91 4.01
C ILE A 11 -11.05 13.09 5.33
N ASN A 12 -11.65 14.25 5.57
CA ASN A 12 -12.40 14.52 6.80
C ASN A 12 -13.59 13.56 6.95
N HIS A 13 -14.30 13.27 5.87
CA HIS A 13 -15.40 12.31 5.90
C HIS A 13 -14.91 10.89 6.21
N LEU A 14 -13.80 10.47 5.61
CA LEU A 14 -13.21 9.16 5.85
C LEU A 14 -12.69 9.02 7.27
N VAL A 15 -12.04 10.03 7.84
CA VAL A 15 -11.60 10.03 9.25
C VAL A 15 -12.77 9.79 10.20
N ILE A 16 -13.92 10.44 9.97
CA ILE A 16 -15.13 10.23 10.79
C ILE A 16 -15.67 8.80 10.60
N ASN A 17 -15.66 8.28 9.38
CA ASN A 17 -16.20 6.95 9.08
C ASN A 17 -15.33 5.84 9.67
N ILE A 18 -14.01 5.90 9.53
CA ILE A 18 -13.11 4.87 10.08
C ILE A 18 -13.23 4.80 11.61
N GLN A 19 -13.45 5.93 12.29
CA GLN A 19 -13.64 5.93 13.75
C GLN A 19 -14.92 5.23 14.19
N ARG A 20 -15.93 5.14 13.31
CA ARG A 20 -17.22 4.49 13.57
C ARG A 20 -17.25 3.03 13.15
N ASP A 21 -16.34 2.61 12.27
CA ASP A 21 -16.15 1.20 11.91
C ASP A 21 -15.48 0.47 13.10
N PRO A 22 -16.08 -0.60 13.65
CA PRO A 22 -15.46 -1.41 14.71
C PRO A 22 -14.08 -2.00 14.36
N HIS A 23 -13.78 -2.17 13.07
CA HIS A 23 -12.50 -2.68 12.58
C HIS A 23 -11.63 -1.58 11.96
N HIS A 24 -12.14 -0.35 11.89
CA HIS A 24 -11.43 0.83 11.40
C HIS A 24 -10.86 0.70 9.98
N HIS A 25 -11.46 -0.13 9.11
CA HIS A 25 -10.96 -0.34 7.75
C HIS A 25 -11.35 0.81 6.81
N ILE A 26 -10.50 1.08 5.81
CA ILE A 26 -10.90 1.90 4.66
C ILE A 26 -11.22 0.96 3.48
N PRO A 27 -12.48 0.91 3.01
CA PRO A 27 -12.82 0.13 1.83
C PRO A 27 -11.96 0.50 0.62
N ALA A 28 -11.52 -0.47 -0.16
CA ALA A 28 -10.63 -0.21 -1.27
C ALA A 28 -11.26 0.70 -2.35
N GLN A 29 -12.58 0.73 -2.50
CA GLN A 29 -13.26 1.72 -3.36
C GLN A 29 -13.00 3.17 -2.86
N LYS A 30 -12.99 3.39 -1.55
CA LYS A 30 -12.68 4.70 -0.97
C LYS A 30 -11.21 5.07 -1.12
N ARG A 31 -10.30 4.08 -1.05
CA ARG A 31 -8.89 4.31 -1.40
C ARG A 31 -8.73 4.66 -2.88
N GLN A 32 -9.45 3.99 -3.77
CA GLN A 32 -9.46 4.34 -5.19
C GLN A 32 -9.96 5.77 -5.44
N GLU A 33 -11.04 6.20 -4.77
CA GLU A 33 -11.54 7.59 -4.84
C GLU A 33 -10.45 8.61 -4.47
N ILE A 34 -9.62 8.31 -3.45
CA ILE A 34 -8.46 9.14 -3.09
C ILE A 34 -7.42 9.17 -4.21
N TYR A 35 -7.08 8.00 -4.77
CA TYR A 35 -6.11 7.91 -5.87
C TYR A 35 -6.55 8.71 -7.10
N GLU A 36 -7.85 8.70 -7.38
CA GLU A 36 -8.47 9.47 -8.46
C GLU A 36 -8.53 10.97 -8.15
N ALA A 37 -8.65 11.35 -6.88
CA ALA A 37 -8.62 12.75 -6.44
C ALA A 37 -7.27 13.44 -6.71
N PHE A 38 -6.17 12.68 -6.82
CA PHE A 38 -4.88 13.23 -7.27
C PHE A 38 -4.89 13.72 -8.72
N GLY A 39 -5.81 13.22 -9.55
CA GLY A 39 -5.93 13.58 -10.98
C GLY A 39 -5.90 12.36 -11.91
N PRO A 40 -6.07 12.58 -13.23
CA PRO A 40 -6.11 11.50 -14.21
C PRO A 40 -4.83 10.64 -14.22
N ARG A 41 -4.94 9.38 -14.68
CA ARG A 41 -3.77 8.48 -14.82
C ARG A 41 -2.82 8.88 -15.94
N THR A 42 -3.30 9.66 -16.91
CA THR A 42 -2.50 10.24 -17.98
C THR A 42 -1.68 11.44 -17.52
N ASP A 43 -1.99 11.99 -16.34
CA ASP A 43 -1.26 13.11 -15.75
C ASP A 43 -0.01 12.57 -15.03
N ARG A 44 1.16 13.07 -15.45
CA ARG A 44 2.46 12.72 -14.87
C ARG A 44 2.57 13.21 -13.42
N GLN A 45 2.04 14.38 -13.10
CA GLN A 45 2.11 14.92 -11.75
C GLN A 45 1.25 14.08 -10.80
N ALA A 46 0.02 13.77 -11.19
CA ALA A 46 -0.85 12.88 -10.43
C ALA A 46 -0.24 11.48 -10.24
N THR A 47 0.45 10.97 -11.27
CA THR A 47 1.14 9.67 -11.19
C THR A 47 2.33 9.71 -10.23
N SER A 48 3.14 10.78 -10.28
CA SER A 48 4.22 11.01 -9.31
C SER A 48 3.68 11.13 -7.89
N ALA A 49 2.56 11.83 -7.67
CA ALA A 49 1.95 11.98 -6.35
C ALA A 49 1.50 10.62 -5.77
N ARG A 50 0.86 9.77 -6.57
CA ARG A 50 0.50 8.40 -6.17
C ARG A 50 1.74 7.55 -5.86
N GLY A 51 2.79 7.65 -6.68
CA GLY A 51 4.06 6.98 -6.41
C GLY A 51 4.68 7.41 -5.08
N TRP A 52 4.70 8.71 -4.80
CA TRP A 52 5.17 9.25 -3.52
C TRP A 52 4.33 8.80 -2.34
N LEU A 53 3.01 8.73 -2.47
CA LEU A 53 2.13 8.20 -1.45
C LEU A 53 2.52 6.75 -1.09
N ALA A 54 2.77 5.93 -2.11
CA ALA A 54 3.19 4.54 -1.91
C ALA A 54 4.60 4.44 -1.27
N VAL A 55 5.54 5.30 -1.67
CA VAL A 55 6.89 5.39 -1.08
C VAL A 55 6.82 5.75 0.41
N ILE A 56 6.08 6.80 0.76
CA ILE A 56 5.92 7.27 2.15
C ILE A 56 5.28 6.16 2.99
N THR A 57 4.26 5.50 2.43
CA THR A 57 3.57 4.37 3.04
C THR A 57 4.50 3.19 3.34
N ALA A 58 5.30 2.76 2.35
CA ALA A 58 6.24 1.65 2.55
C ALA A 58 7.35 1.99 3.55
N ARG A 59 7.84 3.24 3.56
CA ARG A 59 8.83 3.71 4.54
C ARG A 59 8.32 3.62 5.98
N TYR A 60 7.05 3.89 6.20
CA TYR A 60 6.44 3.86 7.54
C TYR A 60 6.62 2.50 8.23
N VAL A 61 6.56 1.41 7.45
CA VAL A 61 6.67 0.03 7.96
C VAL A 61 8.01 -0.64 7.69
N LEU A 62 8.93 0.01 6.98
CA LEU A 62 10.23 -0.60 6.60
C LEU A 62 11.01 -1.12 7.81
N SER A 63 11.00 -0.38 8.92
CA SER A 63 11.71 -0.78 10.13
C SER A 63 11.26 -2.12 10.71
N ILE A 64 10.00 -2.54 10.47
CA ILE A 64 9.47 -3.84 10.88
C ILE A 64 10.21 -4.96 10.13
N PHE A 65 10.39 -4.78 8.82
CA PHE A 65 11.14 -5.72 8.00
C PHE A 65 12.61 -5.78 8.43
N GLU A 66 13.26 -4.63 8.58
CA GLU A 66 14.70 -4.56 8.87
C GLU A 66 15.06 -5.06 10.26
N GLN A 67 14.14 -5.00 11.23
CA GLN A 67 14.34 -5.61 12.53
C GLN A 67 14.22 -7.14 12.47
N ALA A 68 13.31 -7.66 11.65
CA ALA A 68 13.11 -9.09 11.48
C ALA A 68 14.23 -9.74 10.64
N LEU A 69 14.70 -9.05 9.60
CA LEU A 69 15.70 -9.55 8.64
C LEU A 69 16.78 -8.47 8.35
N PRO A 70 17.70 -8.20 9.29
CA PRO A 70 18.65 -7.08 9.18
C PRO A 70 19.63 -7.18 8.01
N GLU A 71 19.94 -8.39 7.56
CA GLU A 71 20.83 -8.64 6.43
C GLU A 71 20.15 -8.50 5.06
N GLU A 72 18.81 -8.49 5.03
CA GLU A 72 18.04 -8.40 3.80
C GLU A 72 17.75 -6.93 3.47
N THR A 73 18.28 -6.49 2.32
CA THR A 73 18.26 -5.08 1.89
C THR A 73 17.25 -4.81 0.78
N ASN A 74 16.62 -5.86 0.24
CA ASN A 74 15.77 -5.75 -0.94
C ASN A 74 14.56 -4.81 -0.74
N PRO A 75 13.80 -4.84 0.37
CA PRO A 75 12.70 -3.88 0.56
C PRO A 75 13.15 -2.42 0.55
N ARG A 76 14.31 -2.11 1.16
CA ARG A 76 14.89 -0.78 1.10
C ARG A 76 15.24 -0.38 -0.34
N LYS A 77 15.91 -1.26 -1.10
CA LYS A 77 16.23 -1.02 -2.51
C LYS A 77 14.97 -0.77 -3.35
N LEU A 78 13.91 -1.55 -3.14
CA LEU A 78 12.63 -1.37 -3.84
C LEU A 78 12.01 0.01 -3.57
N ILE A 79 12.06 0.48 -2.31
CA ILE A 79 11.60 1.83 -1.93
C ILE A 79 12.47 2.91 -2.59
N GLU A 80 13.80 2.75 -2.59
CA GLU A 80 14.72 3.69 -3.24
C GLU A 80 14.48 3.77 -4.76
N MET A 81 14.20 2.63 -5.39
CA MET A 81 13.83 2.58 -6.80
C MET A 81 12.47 3.23 -7.06
N ALA A 82 11.48 3.03 -6.18
CA ALA A 82 10.17 3.66 -6.28
C ALA A 82 10.28 5.19 -6.17
N GLU A 83 11.13 5.69 -5.29
CA GLU A 83 11.46 7.11 -5.19
C GLU A 83 12.16 7.61 -6.46
N ALA A 84 13.16 6.89 -6.96
CA ALA A 84 13.86 7.26 -8.19
C ALA A 84 12.91 7.30 -9.40
N THR A 85 11.96 6.37 -9.50
CA THR A 85 10.91 6.38 -10.52
C THR A 85 9.98 7.58 -10.35
N SER A 86 9.54 7.89 -9.12
CA SER A 86 8.65 9.02 -8.82
C SER A 86 9.29 10.38 -9.12
N ARG A 87 10.63 10.46 -9.06
CA ARG A 87 11.44 11.62 -9.48
C ARG A 87 11.76 11.66 -10.98
N GLY A 88 11.44 10.61 -11.75
CA GLY A 88 11.81 10.49 -13.16
C GLY A 88 13.27 10.09 -13.42
N ASN A 89 14.00 9.67 -12.40
CA ASN A 89 15.41 9.25 -12.48
C ASN A 89 15.58 7.77 -12.86
N LEU A 90 14.52 6.96 -12.74
CA LEU A 90 14.48 5.57 -13.16
C LEU A 90 13.39 5.38 -14.22
N ARG A 91 13.73 4.71 -15.32
CA ARG A 91 12.77 4.37 -16.38
C ARG A 91 11.68 3.45 -15.83
N VAL A 92 10.44 3.73 -16.20
CA VAL A 92 9.26 2.98 -15.75
C VAL A 92 9.35 1.50 -16.13
N GLU A 93 9.91 1.17 -17.30
CA GLU A 93 10.06 -0.22 -17.74
C GLU A 93 11.00 -1.02 -16.84
N ASN A 94 12.07 -0.38 -16.35
CA ASN A 94 12.97 -1.00 -15.39
C ASN A 94 12.24 -1.22 -14.06
N ALA A 95 11.51 -0.22 -13.57
CA ALA A 95 10.74 -0.33 -12.34
C ALA A 95 9.68 -1.45 -12.42
N ILE A 96 9.00 -1.61 -13.56
CA ILE A 96 8.04 -2.70 -13.79
C ILE A 96 8.72 -4.07 -13.73
N ARG A 97 9.87 -4.22 -14.40
CA ARG A 97 10.60 -5.50 -14.39
C ARG A 97 11.02 -5.88 -12.98
N GLU A 98 11.58 -4.93 -12.25
CA GLU A 98 12.10 -5.13 -10.90
C GLU A 98 10.96 -5.36 -9.90
N ALA A 99 9.80 -4.72 -10.10
CA ALA A 99 8.59 -5.07 -9.38
C ALA A 99 8.13 -6.49 -9.73
N ALA A 100 8.17 -6.93 -10.99
CA ALA A 100 7.79 -8.31 -11.33
C ALA A 100 8.70 -9.34 -10.62
N GLU A 101 10.01 -9.11 -10.62
CA GLU A 101 10.98 -9.96 -9.91
C GLU A 101 10.78 -9.90 -8.38
N GLY A 102 10.56 -8.71 -7.82
CA GLY A 102 10.25 -8.51 -6.40
C GLY A 102 8.97 -9.24 -5.97
N HIS A 103 7.98 -9.38 -6.85
CA HIS A 103 6.77 -10.16 -6.57
C HIS A 103 7.09 -11.64 -6.40
N GLU A 104 7.97 -12.19 -7.24
CA GLU A 104 8.41 -13.58 -7.12
C GLU A 104 9.25 -13.81 -5.87
N ILE A 105 10.10 -12.84 -5.52
CA ILE A 105 10.93 -12.90 -4.30
C ILE A 105 10.03 -12.83 -3.07
N ALA A 106 9.10 -11.88 -3.01
CA ALA A 106 8.11 -11.79 -1.94
C ALA A 106 7.29 -13.08 -1.86
N GLY A 107 6.78 -13.60 -2.98
CA GLY A 107 6.03 -14.86 -3.03
C GLY A 107 6.83 -16.09 -2.58
N ARG A 108 8.17 -16.02 -2.62
CA ARG A 108 9.10 -17.01 -2.06
C ARG A 108 9.62 -16.63 -0.67
N LEU A 109 8.86 -15.81 0.06
CA LEU A 109 9.19 -15.36 1.42
C LEU A 109 10.60 -14.76 1.51
N TRP A 110 10.99 -13.98 0.50
CA TRP A 110 12.33 -13.38 0.43
C TRP A 110 13.47 -14.42 0.40
N GLY A 111 13.19 -15.60 -0.14
CA GLY A 111 14.15 -16.72 -0.21
C GLY A 111 14.30 -17.48 1.10
N ARG A 112 13.36 -17.32 2.05
CA ARG A 112 13.37 -17.90 3.39
C ARG A 112 12.29 -18.96 3.57
N GLU A 113 12.38 -19.73 4.65
CA GLU A 113 11.28 -20.60 5.07
C GLU A 113 10.16 -19.80 5.75
N GLU A 114 8.93 -20.32 5.72
CA GLU A 114 7.73 -19.67 6.30
C GLU A 114 7.85 -19.44 7.81
N THR A 115 8.65 -20.26 8.48
CA THR A 115 8.95 -20.16 9.92
C THR A 115 9.96 -19.07 10.25
N GLU A 116 10.72 -18.56 9.26
CA GLU A 116 11.80 -17.60 9.46
C GLU A 116 11.32 -16.14 9.33
N VAL A 117 10.15 -15.92 8.72
CA VAL A 117 9.63 -14.57 8.44
C VAL A 117 8.30 -14.38 9.12
N THR A 118 8.25 -13.47 10.09
CA THR A 118 6.99 -13.09 10.72
C THR A 118 6.06 -12.44 9.69
N TRP A 119 4.76 -12.67 9.83
CA TRP A 119 3.77 -12.19 8.87
C TRP A 119 3.81 -10.66 8.67
N ASN A 120 4.03 -9.89 9.73
CA ASN A 120 4.19 -8.44 9.65
C ASN A 120 5.45 -8.02 8.86
N ALA A 121 6.58 -8.72 9.01
CA ALA A 121 7.77 -8.48 8.22
C ALA A 121 7.50 -8.78 6.75
N TYR A 122 6.91 -9.94 6.45
CA TYR A 122 6.50 -10.29 5.09
C TYR A 122 5.64 -9.20 4.43
N LEU A 123 4.65 -8.67 5.16
CA LEU A 123 3.77 -7.62 4.66
C LEU A 123 4.46 -6.26 4.54
N ALA A 124 5.40 -5.92 5.42
CA ALA A 124 6.22 -4.72 5.28
C ALA A 124 7.07 -4.76 4.00
N GLY A 125 7.66 -5.92 3.68
CA GLY A 125 8.35 -6.14 2.40
C GLY A 125 7.39 -6.07 1.21
N THR A 126 6.17 -6.61 1.36
CA THR A 126 5.12 -6.52 0.33
C THR A 126 4.71 -5.07 0.07
N ALA A 127 4.66 -4.22 1.10
CA ALA A 127 4.40 -2.79 0.92
C ALA A 127 5.50 -2.11 0.09
N ALA A 128 6.78 -2.44 0.31
CA ALA A 128 7.89 -1.94 -0.49
C ALA A 128 7.80 -2.37 -1.96
N HIS A 129 7.44 -3.63 -2.21
CA HIS A 129 7.20 -4.15 -3.54
C HIS A 129 6.06 -3.41 -4.27
N ARG A 130 4.91 -3.25 -3.61
CA ARG A 130 3.76 -2.53 -4.16
C ARG A 130 4.07 -1.06 -4.41
N ALA A 131 4.89 -0.43 -3.55
CA ALA A 131 5.32 0.94 -3.76
C ALA A 131 6.09 1.14 -5.06
N LEU A 132 6.97 0.20 -5.44
CA LEU A 132 7.66 0.25 -6.73
C LEU A 132 6.69 0.10 -7.91
N ALA A 133 5.73 -0.83 -7.81
CA ALA A 133 4.72 -1.02 -8.83
C ALA A 133 3.86 0.24 -9.03
N GLU A 134 3.38 0.84 -7.94
CA GLU A 134 2.57 2.06 -7.98
C GLU A 134 3.36 3.27 -8.50
N ALA A 135 4.61 3.43 -8.09
CA ALA A 135 5.51 4.45 -8.63
C ALA A 135 5.75 4.28 -10.15
N ALA A 136 5.74 3.04 -10.63
CA ALA A 136 5.80 2.71 -12.05
C ALA A 136 4.46 2.93 -12.79
N GLY A 137 3.42 3.46 -12.12
CA GLY A 137 2.11 3.73 -12.69
C GLY A 137 1.22 2.49 -12.81
N VAL A 138 1.60 1.36 -12.20
CA VAL A 138 0.73 0.19 -12.10
C VAL A 138 -0.41 0.55 -11.15
N ASP A 139 -1.64 0.39 -11.64
CA ASP A 139 -2.82 0.62 -10.83
C ASP A 139 -3.04 -0.55 -9.86
N PRO A 140 -2.96 -0.31 -8.53
CA PRO A 140 -3.16 -1.37 -7.54
C PRO A 140 -4.61 -1.88 -7.54
N PHE A 141 -5.52 -1.14 -8.16
CA PHE A 141 -6.94 -1.45 -8.25
C PHE A 141 -7.34 -2.14 -9.58
N MET A 142 -6.43 -2.35 -10.53
CA MET A 142 -6.79 -2.85 -11.88
C MET A 142 -7.26 -4.31 -11.89
N LYS A 143 -6.76 -5.13 -10.96
CA LYS A 143 -7.11 -6.56 -10.85
C LYS A 143 -8.45 -6.81 -10.15
N ILE A 144 -9.09 -5.76 -9.64
CA ILE A 144 -10.28 -5.84 -8.79
C ILE A 144 -11.53 -6.26 -9.55
N SER A 145 -11.68 -5.82 -10.80
CA SER A 145 -12.85 -6.15 -11.62
C SER A 145 -12.92 -7.62 -12.03
N TRP A 146 -11.85 -8.40 -11.81
CA TRP A 146 -11.72 -9.77 -12.28
C TRP A 146 -11.82 -10.82 -11.17
N ILE A 147 -11.79 -10.42 -9.90
CA ILE A 147 -11.81 -11.37 -8.78
C ILE A 147 -13.25 -11.49 -8.29
N ARG A 148 -14.02 -12.30 -9.01
CA ARG A 148 -15.10 -13.04 -8.37
C ARG A 148 -14.41 -13.93 -7.36
N ALA A 149 -14.62 -13.66 -6.07
CA ALA A 149 -14.03 -14.43 -4.99
C ALA A 149 -14.07 -15.92 -5.31
N SER A 150 -12.89 -16.50 -5.57
CA SER A 150 -12.71 -17.92 -5.81
C SER A 150 -11.67 -18.44 -4.84
N ASP A 151 -11.93 -18.17 -3.57
CA ASP A 151 -11.30 -18.81 -2.44
C ASP A 151 -12.48 -19.21 -1.53
N SER A 152 -13.07 -20.41 -1.60
CA SER A 152 -12.62 -21.70 -2.12
C SER A 152 -13.87 -22.57 -2.44
N PRO A 153 -13.94 -23.28 -3.58
CA PRO A 153 -14.96 -24.29 -3.84
C PRO A 153 -15.01 -25.41 -2.78
N ALA A 154 -13.97 -25.53 -1.95
CA ALA A 154 -13.89 -26.53 -0.89
C ALA A 154 -14.65 -26.16 0.41
N GLN A 155 -15.16 -24.93 0.55
CA GLN A 155 -15.81 -24.47 1.80
C GLN A 155 -17.19 -23.82 1.64
N GLY A 156 -17.77 -23.78 0.43
CA GLY A 156 -19.14 -23.29 0.24
C GLY A 156 -19.38 -21.82 0.63
N GLY A 157 -18.32 -21.02 0.77
CA GLY A 157 -18.42 -19.61 1.10
C GLY A 157 -19.01 -18.80 -0.06
N GLN A 158 -19.89 -17.85 0.26
CA GLN A 158 -20.37 -16.88 -0.71
C GLN A 158 -19.23 -15.94 -1.12
N PRO A 159 -19.18 -15.51 -2.39
CA PRO A 159 -18.22 -14.51 -2.80
C PRO A 159 -18.34 -13.23 -1.97
N ILE A 160 -17.25 -12.80 -1.32
CA ILE A 160 -17.22 -11.50 -0.63
C ILE A 160 -17.00 -10.42 -1.71
N PRO A 161 -17.88 -9.42 -1.81
CA PRO A 161 -17.65 -8.26 -2.67
C PRO A 161 -16.33 -7.58 -2.32
N PHE A 162 -15.60 -7.13 -3.34
CA PHE A 162 -14.26 -6.59 -3.14
C PHE A 162 -14.23 -5.36 -2.20
N ASP A 163 -15.25 -4.51 -2.28
CA ASP A 163 -15.45 -3.34 -1.41
C ASP A 163 -15.70 -3.72 0.06
N GLN A 164 -15.97 -4.98 0.34
CA GLN A 164 -16.18 -5.54 1.66
C GLN A 164 -15.00 -6.40 2.13
N LEU A 165 -13.92 -6.52 1.33
CA LEU A 165 -12.74 -7.24 1.76
C LEU A 165 -12.05 -6.47 2.89
N PRO A 166 -11.69 -7.15 4.01
CA PRO A 166 -10.94 -6.53 5.07
C PRO A 166 -9.48 -6.29 4.64
N ASP A 167 -8.78 -5.43 5.37
CA ASP A 167 -7.42 -5.02 5.02
C ASP A 167 -6.46 -6.21 4.97
N GLU A 168 -6.64 -7.24 5.79
CA GLU A 168 -5.84 -8.47 5.77
C GLU A 168 -5.94 -9.21 4.44
N LYS A 169 -7.15 -9.29 3.86
CA LYS A 169 -7.37 -9.98 2.59
C LYS A 169 -6.81 -9.19 1.42
N LEU A 170 -6.84 -7.86 1.52
CA LEU A 170 -6.19 -6.98 0.58
C LEU A 170 -4.67 -7.17 0.72
N ALA A 171 -4.08 -6.93 1.88
CA ALA A 171 -2.65 -7.12 2.15
C ALA A 171 -2.08 -8.46 1.63
N GLU A 172 -2.80 -9.57 1.83
CA GLU A 172 -2.38 -10.92 1.40
C GLU A 172 -2.37 -11.10 -0.13
N ARG A 173 -3.41 -10.63 -0.84
CA ARG A 173 -3.63 -11.01 -2.25
C ARG A 173 -3.62 -9.84 -3.23
N LEU A 174 -4.05 -8.65 -2.82
CA LEU A 174 -4.46 -7.55 -3.71
C LEU A 174 -4.26 -6.14 -3.13
N GLY A 175 -4.40 -5.13 -3.99
CA GLY A 175 -4.50 -3.75 -3.56
C GLY A 175 -3.16 -3.05 -3.43
N ASP A 176 -3.21 -1.92 -2.73
CA ASP A 176 -2.17 -0.90 -2.64
C ASP A 176 -1.10 -1.23 -1.60
N ALA A 177 -0.01 -0.47 -1.61
CA ALA A 177 1.01 -0.47 -0.57
C ALA A 177 0.41 -0.14 0.80
N ALA A 178 -0.66 0.68 0.84
CA ALA A 178 -1.32 1.08 2.08
C ALA A 178 -2.00 -0.09 2.79
N SER A 179 -2.71 -0.98 2.09
CA SER A 179 -3.28 -2.18 2.71
C SER A 179 -2.21 -3.09 3.33
N ALA A 180 -1.11 -3.34 2.60
CA ALA A 180 -0.01 -4.14 3.13
C ALA A 180 0.65 -3.48 4.35
N ALA A 181 0.88 -2.17 4.31
CA ALA A 181 1.48 -1.43 5.41
C ALA A 181 0.56 -1.34 6.64
N ALA A 182 -0.75 -1.14 6.45
CA ALA A 182 -1.72 -1.10 7.56
C ALA A 182 -1.66 -2.39 8.38
N VAL A 183 -1.71 -3.53 7.69
CA VAL A 183 -1.69 -4.85 8.31
C VAL A 183 -0.31 -5.15 8.90
N ALA A 184 0.78 -4.82 8.20
CA ALA A 184 2.13 -4.98 8.74
C ALA A 184 2.30 -4.21 10.06
N TYR A 185 1.80 -2.98 10.14
CA TYR A 185 1.89 -2.14 11.33
C TYR A 185 1.02 -2.66 12.49
N ALA A 186 -0.18 -3.12 12.19
CA ALA A 186 -1.15 -3.53 13.20
C ALA A 186 -1.02 -4.97 13.67
N TYR A 187 -0.35 -5.84 12.91
CA TYR A 187 -0.29 -7.26 13.21
C TYR A 187 0.54 -7.55 14.47
N ASP A 188 -0.08 -8.22 15.42
CA ASP A 188 0.53 -8.76 16.64
C ASP A 188 0.89 -10.22 16.40
N ALA A 189 2.19 -10.52 16.40
CA ALA A 189 2.70 -11.87 16.15
C ALA A 189 2.37 -12.86 17.27
N ASP A 190 2.18 -12.40 18.50
CA ASP A 190 1.82 -13.25 19.64
C ASP A 190 0.33 -13.63 19.60
N GLN A 191 -0.51 -12.69 19.16
CA GLN A 191 -1.97 -12.89 19.10
C GLN A 191 -2.46 -13.39 17.73
N LEU A 192 -1.59 -13.42 16.72
CA LEU A 192 -1.88 -13.81 15.34
C LEU A 192 -3.07 -13.05 14.73
N LYS A 193 -3.22 -11.77 15.08
CA LYS A 193 -4.30 -10.89 14.59
C LYS A 193 -3.85 -9.43 14.55
N CYS A 194 -4.59 -8.62 13.81
CA CYS A 194 -4.40 -7.17 13.82
C CYS A 194 -4.99 -6.55 15.09
N ASP A 195 -4.28 -5.57 15.65
CA ASP A 195 -4.80 -4.65 16.65
C ASP A 195 -5.64 -3.55 15.94
N PRO A 196 -6.97 -3.49 16.16
CA PRO A 196 -7.82 -2.49 15.53
C PRO A 196 -7.38 -1.06 15.83
N GLN A 197 -6.81 -0.80 17.01
CA GLN A 197 -6.37 0.54 17.38
C GLN A 197 -5.16 0.97 16.56
N LYS A 198 -4.25 0.05 16.23
CA LYS A 198 -3.12 0.31 15.33
C LYS A 198 -3.55 0.48 13.89
N ILE A 199 -4.57 -0.26 13.43
CA ILE A 199 -5.20 -0.02 12.13
C ILE A 199 -5.75 1.40 12.05
N LEU A 200 -6.49 1.84 13.08
CA LEU A 200 -7.00 3.22 13.16
C LEU A 200 -5.89 4.26 13.16
N GLU A 201 -4.83 4.03 13.94
CA GLU A 201 -3.66 4.92 14.00
C GLU A 201 -3.00 5.06 12.62
N PHE A 202 -2.73 3.94 11.95
CA PHE A 202 -2.17 3.92 10.61
C PHE A 202 -3.05 4.69 9.62
N TRP A 203 -4.35 4.42 9.57
CA TRP A 203 -5.24 5.08 8.61
C TRP A 203 -5.39 6.57 8.87
N ARG A 204 -5.36 7.00 10.14
CA ARG A 204 -5.33 8.43 10.48
C ARG A 204 -4.06 9.11 10.00
N TRP A 205 -2.90 8.50 10.26
CA TRP A 205 -1.62 9.00 9.74
C TRP A 205 -1.63 9.07 8.21
N TRP A 206 -2.08 8.01 7.56
CA TRP A 206 -2.11 7.92 6.10
C TRP A 206 -2.98 9.02 5.47
N LEU A 207 -4.18 9.22 6.03
CA LEU A 207 -5.13 10.24 5.57
C LEU A 207 -4.66 11.68 5.84
N MET A 208 -4.13 11.95 7.04
CA MET A 208 -3.87 13.31 7.51
C MET A 208 -2.45 13.80 7.23
N GLU A 209 -1.49 12.90 7.06
CA GLU A 209 -0.07 13.23 6.92
C GLU A 209 0.54 12.71 5.62
N ALA A 210 0.33 11.43 5.30
CA ALA A 210 0.96 10.82 4.12
C ALA A 210 0.41 11.40 2.81
N ILE A 211 -0.90 11.58 2.68
CA ILE A 211 -1.52 12.17 1.48
C ILE A 211 -1.04 13.61 1.24
N PRO A 212 -1.09 14.55 2.21
CA PRO A 212 -0.54 15.89 2.00
C PRO A 212 0.96 15.89 1.68
N ALA A 213 1.75 15.05 2.36
CA ALA A 213 3.18 14.95 2.10
C ALA A 213 3.47 14.48 0.67
N ALA A 214 2.73 13.48 0.18
CA ALA A 214 2.87 12.97 -1.18
C ALA A 214 2.58 14.04 -2.25
N TRP A 215 1.57 14.90 -2.01
CA TRP A 215 1.29 16.03 -2.88
C TRP A 215 2.46 17.01 -2.95
N ASN A 216 2.99 17.39 -1.78
CA ASN A 216 4.09 18.35 -1.67
C ASN A 216 5.40 17.85 -2.29
N CYS A 217 5.66 16.54 -2.25
CA CYS A 217 6.80 15.92 -2.93
C CYS A 217 6.78 16.10 -4.45
N THR A 218 5.61 16.36 -5.06
CA THR A 218 5.54 16.66 -6.50
C THR A 218 5.84 18.12 -6.82
N GLU A 219 5.51 19.06 -5.93
CA GLU A 219 5.80 20.49 -6.13
C GLU A 219 7.33 20.74 -6.10
N ALA A 220 8.05 20.10 -5.18
CA ALA A 220 9.49 20.27 -5.02
C ALA A 220 10.36 19.74 -6.18
N ASN A 221 9.78 18.96 -7.11
CA ASN A 221 10.50 18.45 -8.29
C ASN A 221 10.27 19.31 -9.55
N ASN A 222 9.45 20.37 -9.45
CA ASN A 222 9.16 21.28 -10.56
C ASN A 222 9.94 22.61 -10.48
N ASP A 223 10.74 22.82 -9.43
CA ASP A 223 11.69 23.92 -9.25
C ASP A 223 13.12 23.50 -9.66
#